data_AF-F7NT03-F1
#
_entry.id   AF-F7NT03-F1
#
_cell.length_a   1.000
_cell.length_b   1.000
_cell.length_c   1.000
_cell.angle_alpha   90.00
_cell.angle_beta   90.00
_cell.angle_gamma   90.00
#
_symmetry.space_group_name_H-M   'P 1'
#
loop_
_entity.id
_entity.type
_entity.pdbx_description
1 polymer ?
#
loop_
_entity_poly.entity_id
_entity_poly.type
_entity_poly.pdbx_seq_one_letter_code
_entity_poly.pdbx_strand_id
1 'polypeptide(L)'
;MDFILRNFKWLMLLSGVLTSTMLYGLFAPQAALQSMFGSSFDGELESLIIRSWSALVGLIGLMLIYGAFNEKHRVFAATVAAISKLIFVVLLFIYGQSFLQKAAPAIGMDLMVVACTLVFLIAVKGKSSA
;
A
#
# COMPACT_ATOMS: atom_id res chain seq x y z
N MET A 1 3.12 16.45 18.20
CA MET A 1 3.26 15.03 17.84
C MET A 1 2.07 14.17 18.28
N ASP A 2 1.38 14.49 19.37
CA ASP A 2 0.24 13.68 19.86
C ASP A 2 -0.96 13.61 18.91
N PHE A 3 -1.22 14.68 18.14
CA PHE A 3 -2.28 14.66 17.11
C PHE A 3 -2.03 13.61 16.02
N ILE A 4 -0.77 13.42 15.60
CA ILE A 4 -0.39 12.42 14.60
C ILE A 4 -0.57 11.02 15.18
N LEU A 5 -0.09 10.78 16.41
CA LEU A 5 -0.24 9.48 17.08
C LEU A 5 -1.72 9.10 17.25
N ARG A 6 -2.59 10.07 17.56
CA ARG A 6 -4.04 9.85 17.74
C ARG A 6 -4.77 9.57 16.43
N ASN A 7 -4.34 10.18 15.33
CA ASN A 7 -5.00 10.07 14.02
C ASN A 7 -4.35 9.04 13.08
N PHE A 8 -3.14 8.56 13.38
CA PHE A 8 -2.42 7.61 12.53
C PHE A 8 -3.19 6.30 12.32
N LYS A 9 -3.97 5.87 13.32
CA LYS A 9 -4.90 4.75 13.20
C LYS A 9 -5.86 4.92 12.01
N TRP A 10 -6.41 6.11 11.80
CA TRP A 10 -7.33 6.38 10.70
C TRP A 10 -6.64 6.30 9.34
N LEU A 11 -5.39 6.77 9.26
CA LEU A 11 -4.60 6.62 8.05
C LEU A 11 -4.35 5.15 7.71
N MET A 12 -4.00 4.33 8.70
CA MET A 12 -3.81 2.89 8.52
C MET A 12 -5.12 2.20 8.10
N LEU A 13 -6.26 2.58 8.68
CA LEU A 13 -7.55 2.01 8.29
C LEU A 13 -7.95 2.41 6.88
N LEU A 14 -7.88 3.69 6.54
CA LEU A 14 -8.29 4.19 5.22
C LEU A 14 -7.39 3.60 4.13
N SER A 15 -6.08 3.69 4.30
CA SER A 15 -5.13 3.11 3.34
C SER A 15 -5.20 1.59 3.30
N GLY A 16 -5.44 0.93 4.44
CA GLY A 16 -5.62 -0.50 4.54
C GLY A 16 -6.86 -0.98 3.78
N VAL A 17 -8.00 -0.32 3.94
CA VAL A 17 -9.25 -0.62 3.20
C VAL A 17 -9.03 -0.42 1.71
N LEU A 18 -8.49 0.73 1.30
CA LEU A 18 -8.23 1.02 -0.12
C LEU A 18 -7.20 0.05 -0.73
N THR A 19 -6.19 -0.36 0.01
CA THR A 19 -5.20 -1.35 -0.48
C THR A 19 -5.83 -2.75 -0.53
N SER A 20 -6.69 -3.09 0.43
CA SER A 20 -7.36 -4.39 0.48
C SER A 20 -8.33 -4.63 -0.69
N THR A 21 -8.80 -3.56 -1.35
CA THR A 21 -9.64 -3.73 -2.54
C THR A 21 -8.91 -4.53 -3.62
N MET A 22 -7.58 -4.42 -3.72
CA MET A 22 -6.79 -5.19 -4.69
C MET A 22 -6.98 -6.71 -4.58
N LEU A 23 -7.52 -7.24 -3.47
CA LEU A 23 -7.95 -8.65 -3.39
C LEU A 23 -8.92 -9.05 -4.51
N TYR A 24 -9.71 -8.13 -5.08
CA TYR A 24 -10.58 -8.46 -6.22
C TYR A 24 -9.78 -8.98 -7.44
N GLY A 25 -8.53 -8.52 -7.59
CA GLY A 25 -7.63 -8.95 -8.67
C GLY A 25 -7.24 -10.43 -8.60
N LEU A 26 -7.43 -11.08 -7.44
CA LEU A 26 -7.30 -12.53 -7.29
C LEU A 26 -8.32 -13.28 -8.17
N PHE A 27 -9.52 -12.74 -8.32
CA PHE A 27 -10.61 -13.35 -9.09
C PHE A 27 -10.69 -12.79 -10.52
N ALA A 28 -10.47 -11.47 -10.65
CA ALA A 28 -10.55 -10.74 -11.92
C ALA A 28 -9.25 -9.94 -12.20
N PRO A 29 -8.15 -10.61 -12.60
CA PRO A 29 -6.85 -9.97 -12.77
C PRO A 29 -6.83 -8.93 -13.91
N GLN A 30 -7.59 -9.15 -14.99
CA GLN A 30 -7.67 -8.20 -16.11
C GLN A 30 -8.34 -6.89 -15.67
N ALA A 31 -9.39 -6.96 -14.85
CA ALA A 31 -10.03 -5.77 -14.30
C ALA A 31 -9.07 -5.00 -13.38
N ALA A 32 -8.25 -5.71 -12.60
CA ALA A 32 -7.24 -5.11 -11.72
C ALA A 32 -6.19 -4.33 -12.51
N LEU A 33 -5.66 -4.93 -13.57
CA LEU A 33 -4.72 -4.26 -14.47
C LEU A 33 -5.35 -3.08 -15.19
N GLN A 34 -6.57 -3.24 -15.71
CA GLN A 34 -7.25 -2.17 -16.45
C GLN A 34 -7.52 -0.97 -15.54
N SER A 35 -7.90 -1.22 -14.29
CA SER A 35 -8.10 -0.17 -13.29
C SER A 35 -6.80 0.54 -12.94
N MET A 36 -5.71 -0.22 -12.71
CA MET A 36 -4.45 0.32 -12.17
C MET A 36 -3.55 0.92 -13.25
N PHE A 37 -3.44 0.25 -14.39
CA PHE A 37 -2.48 0.56 -15.46
C PHE A 37 -3.16 0.89 -16.79
N GLY A 38 -4.46 0.61 -16.95
CA GLY A 38 -5.19 0.91 -18.19
C GLY A 38 -4.87 -0.05 -19.34
N SER A 39 -4.26 -1.19 -19.01
CA SER A 39 -3.87 -2.24 -19.94
C SER A 39 -4.38 -3.59 -19.46
N SER A 40 -4.46 -4.56 -20.37
CA SER A 40 -4.80 -5.96 -20.09
C SER A 40 -3.76 -6.89 -20.71
N PHE A 41 -3.62 -8.09 -20.15
CA PHE A 41 -2.80 -9.17 -20.71
C PHE A 41 -3.69 -10.37 -21.01
N ASP A 42 -3.37 -11.08 -22.09
CA ASP A 42 -4.13 -12.25 -22.57
C ASP A 42 -3.44 -13.59 -22.27
N GLY A 43 -2.25 -13.58 -21.68
CA GLY A 43 -1.50 -14.79 -21.36
C GLY A 43 -1.79 -15.40 -19.99
N GLU A 44 -1.65 -16.73 -19.89
CA GLU A 44 -1.95 -17.50 -18.68
C GLU A 44 -0.97 -17.19 -17.53
N LEU A 45 0.31 -17.01 -17.84
CA LEU A 45 1.35 -16.73 -16.84
C LEU A 45 1.17 -15.33 -16.24
N GLU A 46 0.90 -14.32 -17.07
CA GLU A 46 0.64 -12.95 -16.62
C GLU A 46 -0.59 -12.91 -15.72
N SER A 47 -1.66 -13.60 -16.10
CA SER A 47 -2.88 -13.74 -15.28
C SER A 47 -2.56 -14.34 -13.92
N LEU A 48 -1.77 -15.42 -13.86
CA LEU A 48 -1.36 -16.04 -12.59
C LEU A 48 -0.53 -15.08 -11.72
N ILE A 49 0.45 -14.39 -12.30
CA ILE A 49 1.31 -13.43 -11.60
C ILE A 49 0.46 -12.30 -11.00
N ILE A 50 -0.49 -11.76 -11.76
CA ILE A 50 -1.34 -10.66 -11.31
C ILE A 50 -2.31 -11.11 -10.22
N ARG A 51 -2.87 -12.31 -10.29
CA ARG A 51 -3.68 -12.87 -9.21
C ARG A 51 -2.88 -12.98 -7.91
N SER A 52 -1.66 -13.53 -7.99
CA SER A 52 -0.77 -13.69 -6.84
C SER A 52 -0.35 -12.33 -6.26
N TRP A 53 0.11 -11.41 -7.11
CA TRP A 53 0.48 -10.05 -6.70
C TRP A 53 -0.70 -9.30 -6.06
N SER A 54 -1.88 -9.37 -6.68
CA SER A 54 -3.10 -8.74 -6.16
C SER A 54 -3.48 -9.27 -4.78
N ALA A 55 -3.33 -10.59 -4.56
CA ALA A 55 -3.53 -11.19 -3.24
C ALA A 55 -2.53 -10.65 -2.21
N LEU A 56 -1.24 -10.57 -2.56
CA LEU A 56 -0.21 -10.04 -1.66
C LEU A 56 -0.46 -8.58 -1.30
N VAL A 57 -0.78 -7.72 -2.27
CA VAL A 57 -1.14 -6.32 -2.03
C VAL A 57 -2.36 -6.25 -1.11
N GLY A 58 -3.37 -7.07 -1.37
CA GLY A 58 -4.54 -7.19 -0.52
C GLY A 58 -4.22 -7.56 0.93
N LEU A 59 -3.32 -8.52 1.14
CA LEU A 59 -2.85 -8.92 2.47
C LEU A 59 -2.10 -7.80 3.19
N ILE A 60 -1.32 -6.97 2.47
CA ILE A 60 -0.71 -5.76 3.05
C ILE A 60 -1.80 -4.79 3.54
N GLY A 61 -2.88 -4.64 2.79
CA GLY A 61 -4.06 -3.87 3.21
C GLY A 61 -4.68 -4.41 4.50
N LEU A 62 -4.91 -5.72 4.60
CA LEU A 62 -5.43 -6.36 5.81
C LEU A 62 -4.47 -6.22 7.01
N MET A 63 -3.16 -6.32 6.77
CA MET A 63 -2.13 -6.11 7.80
C MET A 63 -2.16 -4.67 8.33
N LEU A 64 -2.36 -3.67 7.48
CA LEU A 64 -2.57 -2.28 7.91
C LEU A 64 -3.80 -2.13 8.80
N ILE A 65 -4.92 -2.75 8.42
CA ILE A 65 -6.14 -2.75 9.22
C ILE A 65 -5.87 -3.39 10.60
N TYR A 66 -5.22 -4.56 10.62
CA TYR A 66 -4.84 -5.24 11.86
C TYR A 66 -3.94 -4.36 12.75
N GLY A 67 -2.88 -3.79 12.18
CA GLY A 67 -1.96 -2.90 12.90
C GLY A 67 -2.61 -1.60 13.40
N ALA A 68 -3.72 -1.17 12.79
CA ALA A 68 -4.48 -0.04 13.27
C ALA A 68 -5.16 -0.33 14.63
N PHE A 69 -5.66 -1.55 14.82
CA PHE A 69 -6.33 -1.99 16.06
C PHE A 69 -5.38 -2.56 17.11
N ASN A 70 -4.21 -3.08 16.71
CA ASN A 70 -3.23 -3.65 17.64
C ASN A 70 -1.98 -2.78 17.78
N GLU A 71 -1.89 -2.01 18.87
CA GLU A 71 -0.79 -1.05 19.10
C GLU A 71 0.59 -1.71 19.12
N LYS A 72 0.69 -2.95 19.63
CA LYS A 72 1.94 -3.72 19.69
C LYS A 72 2.51 -3.99 18.31
N HIS A 73 1.66 -4.15 17.29
CA HIS A 73 2.08 -4.45 15.91
C HIS A 73 1.98 -3.25 14.97
N ARG A 74 1.54 -2.09 15.46
CA ARG A 74 1.30 -0.89 14.64
C ARG A 74 2.53 -0.45 13.87
N VAL A 75 3.67 -0.34 14.55
CA VAL A 75 4.96 0.07 13.95
C VAL A 75 5.39 -0.92 12.88
N PHE A 76 5.31 -2.23 13.18
CA PHE A 76 5.67 -3.28 12.23
C PHE A 76 4.80 -3.23 10.98
N ALA A 77 3.47 -3.23 11.15
CA ALA A 77 2.52 -3.20 10.04
C ALA A 77 2.70 -1.96 9.16
N ALA A 78 2.83 -0.78 9.77
CA ALA A 78 3.04 0.47 9.03
C ALA A 78 4.36 0.45 8.26
N THR A 79 5.45 -0.03 8.87
CA THR A 79 6.77 -0.09 8.24
C THR A 79 6.79 -1.04 7.04
N VAL A 80 6.26 -2.26 7.19
CA VAL A 80 6.21 -3.23 6.09
C VAL A 80 5.35 -2.70 4.94
N ALA A 81 4.20 -2.10 5.25
CA ALA A 81 3.34 -1.50 4.23
C ALA A 81 4.02 -0.33 3.51
N ALA A 82 4.71 0.56 4.23
CA ALA A 82 5.45 1.67 3.63
C ALA A 82 6.59 1.18 2.73
N ILE A 83 7.34 0.15 3.14
CA ILE A 83 8.40 -0.44 2.31
C ILE A 83 7.81 -1.06 1.04
N SER A 84 6.74 -1.86 1.16
CA SER A 84 6.07 -2.48 0.02
C SER A 84 5.59 -1.44 -1.00
N LYS A 85 4.96 -0.35 -0.52
CA LYS A 85 4.52 0.77 -1.34
C LYS A 85 5.68 1.52 -1.99
N LEU A 86 6.76 1.75 -1.25
CA LEU A 86 7.96 2.39 -1.79
C LEU A 86 8.55 1.59 -2.95
N ILE A 87 8.66 0.25 -2.79
CA ILE A 87 9.15 -0.63 -3.86
C ILE A 87 8.25 -0.51 -5.10
N PHE A 88 6.93 -0.54 -4.93
CA PHE A 88 5.99 -0.39 -6.04
C PHE A 88 6.15 0.95 -6.77
N VAL A 89 6.23 2.06 -6.03
CA VAL A 89 6.42 3.40 -6.59
C VAL A 89 7.75 3.48 -7.35
N VAL A 90 8.86 3.02 -6.74
CA VAL A 90 10.19 3.04 -7.37
C VAL A 90 10.19 2.22 -8.67
N LEU A 91 9.60 1.03 -8.67
CA LEU A 91 9.49 0.20 -9.88
C LEU A 91 8.68 0.90 -10.98
N LEU A 92 7.59 1.59 -10.64
CA LEU A 92 6.81 2.36 -11.61
C LEU A 92 7.59 3.53 -12.21
N PHE A 93 8.41 4.23 -11.43
CA PHE A 93 9.24 5.31 -11.94
C PHE A 93 10.38 4.81 -12.85
N ILE A 94 10.98 3.67 -12.53
CA ILE A 94 12.10 3.11 -13.31
C ILE A 94 11.61 2.38 -14.57
N TYR A 95 10.60 1.52 -14.44
CA TYR A 95 10.18 0.59 -15.50
C TYR A 95 8.77 0.85 -16.03
N GLY A 96 7.94 1.59 -15.31
CA GLY A 96 6.51 1.77 -15.59
C GLY A 96 6.13 3.13 -16.19
N GLN A 97 7.05 3.84 -16.84
CA GLN A 97 6.85 5.21 -17.30
C GLN A 97 5.58 5.39 -18.15
N SER A 98 5.27 4.41 -19.01
CA SER A 98 4.07 4.40 -19.86
C SER A 98 2.75 4.32 -19.07
N PHE A 99 2.78 3.84 -17.82
CA PHE A 99 1.61 3.64 -16.98
C PHE A 99 1.45 4.73 -15.90
N LEU A 100 2.42 5.64 -15.77
CA LEU A 100 2.44 6.66 -14.71
C LEU A 100 1.18 7.51 -14.69
N GLN A 101 0.63 7.89 -15.85
CA GLN A 101 -0.58 8.70 -15.90
C GLN A 101 -1.79 7.98 -15.29
N LYS A 102 -1.95 6.68 -15.58
CA LYS A 102 -3.07 5.89 -15.08
C LYS A 102 -2.88 5.51 -13.60
N ALA A 103 -1.65 5.19 -13.22
CA ALA A 103 -1.29 4.83 -11.86
C ALA A 103 -1.09 6.03 -10.92
N ALA A 104 -1.11 7.27 -11.42
CA ALA A 104 -0.84 8.49 -10.65
C ALA A 104 -1.66 8.61 -9.34
N PRO A 105 -2.97 8.30 -9.31
CA PRO A 105 -3.74 8.34 -8.07
C PRO A 105 -3.24 7.35 -7.02
N ALA A 106 -2.85 6.14 -7.45
CA ALA A 106 -2.30 5.12 -6.56
C ALA A 106 -0.91 5.53 -6.04
N ILE A 107 -0.04 6.04 -6.92
CA ILE A 107 1.28 6.56 -6.55
C ILE A 107 1.14 7.71 -5.52
N GLY A 108 0.23 8.65 -5.76
CA GLY A 108 -0.01 9.78 -4.86
C GLY A 108 -0.46 9.32 -3.47
N MET A 109 -1.40 8.37 -3.41
CA MET A 109 -1.82 7.75 -2.14
C MET A 109 -0.65 7.04 -1.45
N ASP A 110 0.12 6.26 -2.19
CA ASP A 110 1.22 5.47 -1.64
C ASP A 110 2.33 6.36 -1.08
N LEU A 111 2.72 7.42 -1.79
CA LEU A 111 3.68 8.41 -1.31
C LEU A 111 3.19 9.14 -0.05
N MET A 112 1.90 9.49 -0.01
CA MET A 112 1.30 10.09 1.19
C MET A 112 1.38 9.13 2.39
N VAL A 113 1.02 7.86 2.21
CA VAL A 113 1.09 6.84 3.27
C VAL A 113 2.53 6.63 3.74
N VAL A 114 3.49 6.57 2.82
CA VAL A 114 4.92 6.46 3.13
C VAL A 114 5.39 7.66 3.95
N ALA A 115 5.10 8.89 3.50
CA ALA A 115 5.49 10.11 4.19
C ALA A 115 4.90 10.18 5.60
N CYS A 116 3.59 9.91 5.75
CA CYS A 116 2.95 9.88 7.06
C CYS A 116 3.52 8.78 7.96
N THR A 117 3.88 7.63 7.41
CA THR A 117 4.52 6.55 8.18
C THR A 117 5.89 6.96 8.67
N LEU A 118 6.71 7.62 7.83
CA LEU A 118 8.02 8.14 8.25
C LEU A 118 7.89 9.14 9.39
N VAL A 119 6.96 10.10 9.28
CA VAL A 119 6.68 11.07 10.36
C VAL A 119 6.23 10.36 11.64
N PHE A 120 5.37 9.34 11.53
CA PHE A 120 4.94 8.52 12.67
C PHE A 120 6.12 7.79 13.34
N LEU A 121 7.01 7.17 12.56
CA LEU A 121 8.18 6.47 13.09
C LEU A 121 9.14 7.42 13.83
N ILE A 122 9.36 8.62 13.28
CA ILE A 122 10.16 9.66 13.94
C ILE A 122 9.50 10.08 15.27
N ALA A 123 8.18 10.27 15.28
CA ALA A 123 7.43 10.64 16.49
C ALA A 123 7.48 9.57 17.58
N VAL A 124 7.36 8.30 17.21
CA VAL A 124 7.46 7.17 18.16
C VAL A 124 8.87 7.07 18.75
N LYS A 125 9.91 7.20 17.91
CA LYS A 125 11.31 7.16 18.37
C LYS A 125 11.63 8.33 19.32
N GLY A 126 11.14 9.53 19.03
CA GLY A 126 11.31 10.71 19.89
C GLY A 126 10.71 10.55 21.29
N LYS A 127 9.58 9.85 21.42
CA LYS A 127 8.96 9.53 22.73
C LYS A 127 9.67 8.41 23.50
N SER A 128 10.39 7.53 22.82
CA SER A 128 11.11 6.42 23.47
C SER A 128 12.49 6.82 24.01
N SER A 129 13.01 7.98 23.59
CA SER A 129 14.30 8.54 24.05
C SER A 129 14.15 9.67 25.08
N ALA A 130 12.92 10.00 25.48
CA ALA A 130 12.59 10.97 26.52
C ALA A 130 12.03 10.23 27.74
#